data_AF-A0A564VWJ9-F1
#
_entry.id   AF-A0A564VWJ9-F1
#
_cell.length_a   1.000
_cell.length_b   1.000
_cell.length_c   1.000
_cell.angle_alpha   90.00
_cell.angle_beta   90.00
_cell.angle_gamma   90.00
#
_symmetry.space_group_name_H-M   'P 1'
#
loop_
_entity.id
_entity.type
_entity.pdbx_description
1 polymer ?
#
loop_
_entity_poly.entity_id
_entity_poly.type
_entity_poly.pdbx_seq_one_letter_code
_entity_poly.pdbx_strand_id
1 'polypeptide(L)'
;MSNSNNQTKRRAKSRSASAEDRRSRGWLITIPVLATEPDDPDDPARGRHPTGGIRYERDIAAAFADWPWCGQIEEGAQREDGASHGYLHWQIWMETGNPKKFSTVKNRLAKAGMPDAHIEPREGTKAQAYAYVTKEETRVNRTIEINIGEANGPDDNGK
;
A
#
# COMPACT_ATOMS: atom_id res chain seq x y z
N MET A 1 37.03 -6.61 54.96
CA MET A 1 37.01 -5.89 53.67
C MET A 1 35.83 -6.42 52.86
N SER A 2 34.71 -5.72 52.89
CA SER A 2 33.48 -6.10 52.20
C SER A 2 33.56 -5.68 50.74
N ASN A 3 33.42 -6.61 49.80
CA ASN A 3 33.27 -6.29 48.39
C ASN A 3 31.84 -6.57 47.93
N SER A 4 31.11 -5.48 47.72
CA SER A 4 29.73 -5.42 47.26
C SER A 4 29.68 -5.71 45.76
N ASN A 5 29.03 -6.81 45.37
CA ASN A 5 28.84 -7.16 43.96
C ASN A 5 27.47 -6.64 43.50
N ASN A 6 27.43 -5.40 43.03
CA ASN A 6 26.21 -4.74 42.59
C ASN A 6 25.93 -5.13 41.13
N GLN A 7 25.18 -6.21 40.92
CA GLN A 7 24.81 -6.69 39.59
C GLN A 7 23.57 -5.94 39.09
N THR A 8 23.78 -4.85 38.37
CA THR A 8 22.69 -4.03 37.79
C THR A 8 22.06 -4.76 36.60
N LYS A 9 20.95 -5.47 36.84
CA LYS A 9 20.06 -5.99 35.79
C LYS A 9 19.45 -4.83 35.00
N ARG A 10 20.03 -4.47 33.85
CA ARG A 10 19.37 -3.62 32.86
C ARG A 10 18.32 -4.44 32.12
N ARG A 11 17.09 -4.41 32.63
CA ARG A 11 15.90 -4.91 31.93
C ARG A 11 15.68 -4.01 30.70
N ALA A 12 16.02 -4.51 29.52
CA ALA A 12 15.72 -3.84 28.26
C ALA A 12 14.20 -3.68 28.15
N LYS A 13 13.71 -2.44 28.27
CA LYS A 13 12.32 -2.09 27.98
C LYS A 13 12.16 -2.24 26.46
N SER A 14 11.43 -3.25 25.99
CA SER A 14 11.03 -3.32 24.59
C SER A 14 10.14 -2.12 24.31
N ARG A 15 10.71 -1.08 23.68
CA ARG A 15 9.90 0.00 23.12
C ARG A 15 9.23 -0.59 21.89
N SER A 16 7.90 -0.68 21.90
CA SER A 16 7.14 -0.86 20.67
C SER A 16 7.59 0.24 19.70
N ALA A 17 8.09 -0.16 18.54
CA ALA A 17 8.43 0.82 17.51
C ALA A 17 7.14 1.57 17.12
N SER A 18 7.20 2.89 17.08
CA SER A 18 6.13 3.70 16.48
C SER A 18 5.86 3.19 15.06
N ALA A 19 4.62 3.30 14.57
CA ALA A 19 4.28 2.91 13.19
C ALA A 19 5.22 3.54 12.15
N GLU A 20 5.74 4.74 12.45
CA GLU A 20 6.70 5.48 11.61
C GLU A 20 8.11 4.86 11.54
N ASP A 21 8.50 4.08 12.56
CA ASP A 21 9.78 3.37 12.63
C ASP A 21 9.72 1.95 12.05
N ARG A 22 8.51 1.47 11.69
CA ARG A 22 8.37 0.18 11.02
C ARG A 22 9.10 0.21 9.69
N ARG A 23 9.97 -0.79 9.49
CA ARG A 23 10.65 -1.05 8.22
C ARG A 23 10.09 -2.32 7.61
N SER A 24 9.84 -2.30 6.31
CA SER A 24 9.37 -3.46 5.57
C SER A 24 9.98 -3.49 4.17
N ARG A 25 10.17 -4.71 3.64
CA ARG A 25 10.50 -4.94 2.23
C ARG A 25 9.25 -4.82 1.36
N GLY A 26 8.11 -5.34 1.82
CA GLY A 26 6.82 -5.24 1.11
C GLY A 26 5.85 -4.26 1.75
N TRP A 27 5.03 -3.63 0.94
CA TRP A 27 3.98 -2.68 1.34
C TRP A 27 2.66 -2.99 0.63
N LEU A 28 1.57 -2.93 1.37
CA LEU A 28 0.21 -2.85 0.84
C LEU A 28 -0.18 -1.38 0.81
N ILE A 29 -0.75 -0.94 -0.30
CA ILE A 29 -1.05 0.46 -0.54
C ILE A 29 -2.48 0.57 -1.06
N THR A 30 -3.26 1.45 -0.44
CA THR A 30 -4.61 1.80 -0.87
C THR A 30 -4.60 3.26 -1.30
N ILE A 31 -4.98 3.50 -2.56
CA ILE A 31 -4.98 4.84 -3.14
C ILE A 31 -6.39 5.14 -3.63
N PRO A 32 -7.13 6.08 -3.01
CA PRO A 32 -8.44 6.46 -3.50
C PRO A 32 -8.35 6.86 -4.97
N VAL A 33 -9.28 6.39 -5.79
CA VAL A 33 -9.49 6.98 -7.11
C VAL A 33 -10.12 8.34 -6.84
N LEU A 34 -9.34 9.40 -7.03
CA LEU A 34 -9.88 10.76 -6.95
C LEU A 34 -10.79 10.94 -8.17
N ALA A 35 -12.07 11.17 -7.92
CA ALA A 35 -12.99 11.51 -8.99
C ALA A 35 -12.63 12.92 -9.45
N THR A 36 -11.94 13.01 -10.58
CA THR A 36 -12.05 14.15 -11.51
C THR A 36 -11.14 13.97 -12.72
N GLU A 37 -11.66 13.79 -13.92
CA GLU A 37 -11.04 14.38 -15.11
C GLU A 37 -12.18 14.77 -16.08
N PRO A 38 -11.92 15.72 -17.01
CA PRO A 38 -12.84 16.03 -18.09
C PRO A 38 -12.95 14.88 -19.10
N ASP A 39 -14.19 14.55 -19.46
CA ASP A 39 -14.62 14.03 -20.77
C ASP A 39 -14.03 12.69 -21.30
N ASP A 40 -14.01 11.62 -20.50
CA ASP A 40 -14.10 10.26 -21.06
C ASP A 40 -15.60 9.88 -21.19
N PRO A 41 -16.12 9.68 -22.42
CA PRO A 41 -17.54 9.41 -22.63
C PRO A 41 -17.98 8.03 -22.13
N ASP A 42 -17.05 7.09 -21.95
CA ASP A 42 -17.31 5.70 -21.54
C ASP A 42 -16.93 5.44 -20.06
N ASP A 43 -16.59 6.49 -19.30
CA ASP A 43 -16.26 6.37 -17.87
C ASP A 43 -17.49 5.99 -17.03
N PRO A 44 -17.50 4.82 -16.35
CA PRO A 44 -18.59 4.40 -15.48
C PRO A 44 -18.81 5.33 -14.26
N ALA A 45 -17.86 6.24 -13.95
CA ALA A 45 -17.94 7.21 -12.86
C ALA A 45 -18.49 8.60 -13.28
N ARG A 46 -18.89 8.78 -14.54
CA ARG A 46 -19.37 10.05 -15.10
C ARG A 46 -20.55 10.65 -14.30
N GLY A 47 -20.38 11.87 -13.78
CA GLY A 47 -21.45 12.69 -13.17
C GLY A 47 -21.40 12.89 -11.65
N ARG A 48 -20.38 12.41 -10.94
CA ARG A 48 -20.21 12.60 -9.50
C ARG A 48 -18.91 13.38 -9.17
N HIS A 49 -19.09 14.63 -8.76
CA HIS A 49 -18.12 15.51 -8.05
C HIS A 49 -17.15 16.39 -8.86
N PRO A 50 -16.90 17.65 -8.42
CA PRO A 50 -16.02 18.60 -9.11
C PRO A 50 -14.60 18.71 -8.48
N THR A 51 -13.62 18.92 -9.37
CA THR A 51 -12.19 19.32 -9.21
C THR A 51 -11.15 18.37 -8.53
N GLY A 52 -10.22 17.81 -9.34
CA GLY A 52 -8.96 17.10 -8.98
C GLY A 52 -8.72 15.67 -9.56
N GLY A 53 -8.06 15.53 -10.72
CA GLY A 53 -7.46 14.32 -11.38
C GLY A 53 -7.84 12.88 -10.98
N ILE A 54 -8.33 12.04 -11.90
CA ILE A 54 -8.30 10.56 -11.80
C ILE A 54 -6.83 10.13 -11.68
N ARG A 55 -6.52 9.29 -10.69
CA ARG A 55 -5.20 8.68 -10.57
C ARG A 55 -5.09 7.53 -11.55
N TYR A 56 -4.46 7.79 -12.68
CA TYR A 56 -4.27 6.80 -13.73
C TYR A 56 -3.18 5.80 -13.40
N GLU A 57 -3.27 4.62 -14.01
CA GLU A 57 -2.22 3.58 -14.02
C GLU A 57 -0.83 4.20 -14.27
N ARG A 58 -0.73 5.15 -15.20
CA ARG A 58 0.53 5.84 -15.55
C ARG A 58 1.18 6.54 -14.36
N ASP A 59 0.40 7.23 -13.54
CA ASP A 59 0.93 8.05 -12.44
C ASP A 59 1.42 7.15 -11.30
N ILE A 60 0.71 6.04 -11.09
CA ILE A 60 1.09 4.97 -10.16
C ILE A 60 2.36 4.26 -10.64
N ALA A 61 2.41 3.88 -11.92
CA ALA A 61 3.57 3.25 -12.55
C ALA A 61 4.80 4.16 -12.44
N ALA A 62 4.65 5.47 -12.67
CA ALA A 62 5.73 6.43 -12.51
C ALA A 62 6.20 6.54 -11.06
N ALA A 63 5.28 6.54 -10.08
CA ALA A 63 5.63 6.58 -8.67
C ALA A 63 6.41 5.34 -8.22
N PHE A 64 6.17 4.18 -8.84
CA PHE A 64 6.80 2.90 -8.50
C PHE A 64 7.80 2.39 -9.53
N ALA A 65 8.27 3.21 -10.46
CA ALA A 65 9.08 2.77 -11.61
C ALA A 65 10.30 1.89 -11.25
N ASP A 66 10.90 2.10 -10.07
CA ASP A 66 12.09 1.37 -9.61
C ASP A 66 11.78 0.13 -8.75
N TRP A 67 10.50 -0.15 -8.49
CA TRP A 67 10.05 -1.18 -7.56
C TRP A 67 9.08 -2.14 -8.23
N PRO A 68 9.23 -3.47 -8.03
CA PRO A 68 8.19 -4.43 -8.35
C PRO A 68 6.86 -4.05 -7.72
N TRP A 69 5.79 -4.06 -8.50
CA TRP A 69 4.45 -3.82 -7.96
C TRP A 69 3.35 -4.51 -8.79
N CYS A 70 2.24 -4.82 -8.12
CA CYS A 70 0.98 -5.15 -8.79
C CYS A 70 -0.14 -4.33 -8.16
N GLY A 71 -1.20 -4.08 -8.92
CA GLY A 71 -2.37 -3.42 -8.39
C GLY A 71 -3.58 -3.58 -9.27
N GLN A 72 -4.75 -3.33 -8.69
CA GLN A 72 -6.02 -3.33 -9.40
C GLN A 72 -6.93 -2.27 -8.81
N ILE A 73 -7.97 -1.89 -9.55
CA ILE A 73 -9.04 -1.07 -8.98
C ILE A 73 -10.04 -2.00 -8.30
N GLU A 74 -10.30 -1.73 -7.02
CA GLU A 74 -11.33 -2.39 -6.23
C GLU A 74 -12.45 -1.42 -5.84
N GLU A 75 -13.65 -1.96 -5.68
CA GLU A 75 -14.75 -1.31 -4.98
C GLU A 75 -14.66 -1.65 -3.49
N GLY A 76 -14.56 -0.62 -2.64
CA GLY A 76 -14.53 -0.80 -1.19
C GLY A 76 -15.83 -1.37 -0.63
N ALA A 77 -15.86 -1.61 0.68
CA ALA A 77 -17.11 -1.99 1.34
C ALA A 77 -18.18 -0.89 1.21
N GLN A 78 -19.44 -1.31 1.17
CA GLN A 78 -20.58 -0.40 1.14
C GLN A 78 -20.54 0.55 2.34
N ARG A 79 -20.75 1.83 2.09
CA ARG A 79 -20.71 2.85 3.13
C ARG A 79 -21.98 2.79 3.99
N GLU A 80 -21.83 3.06 5.29
CA GLU A 80 -22.94 3.12 6.25
C GLU A 80 -23.93 4.26 5.96
N ASP A 81 -23.59 5.17 5.05
CA ASP A 81 -24.44 6.27 4.60
C ASP A 81 -25.51 5.86 3.57
N GLY A 82 -25.62 4.55 3.27
CA GLY A 82 -26.63 4.01 2.36
C GLY A 82 -26.28 4.15 0.88
N ALA A 83 -25.05 4.52 0.53
CA ALA A 83 -24.56 4.44 -0.85
C ALA A 83 -24.72 3.00 -1.38
N SER A 84 -25.18 2.85 -2.61
CA SER A 84 -25.36 1.52 -3.24
C SER A 84 -24.04 0.83 -3.60
N HIS A 85 -22.93 1.57 -3.54
CA HIS A 85 -21.60 1.16 -3.94
C HIS A 85 -20.55 1.67 -2.96
N GLY A 86 -19.46 0.93 -2.83
CA GLY A 86 -18.26 1.36 -2.11
C GLY A 86 -17.48 2.42 -2.87
N TYR A 87 -16.44 2.97 -2.23
CA TYR A 87 -15.54 3.89 -2.91
C TYR A 87 -14.51 3.13 -3.75
N LEU A 88 -14.25 3.65 -4.96
CA LEU A 88 -13.22 3.10 -5.84
C LEU A 88 -11.82 3.46 -5.33
N HIS A 89 -10.94 2.49 -5.32
CA HIS A 89 -9.55 2.69 -4.95
C HIS A 89 -8.65 1.70 -5.68
N TRP A 90 -7.40 2.10 -5.83
CA TRP A 90 -6.34 1.16 -6.16
C TRP A 90 -5.97 0.36 -4.93
N GLN A 91 -6.01 -0.96 -5.06
CA GLN A 91 -5.40 -1.90 -4.13
C GLN A 91 -4.08 -2.34 -4.74
N ILE A 92 -2.96 -2.15 -4.03
CA ILE A 92 -1.60 -2.31 -4.57
C ILE A 92 -0.73 -3.10 -3.60
N TRP A 93 0.13 -3.96 -4.14
CA TRP A 93 1.29 -4.52 -3.47
C TRP A 93 2.55 -4.02 -4.15
N MET A 94 3.56 -3.63 -3.35
CA MET A 94 4.86 -3.16 -3.83
C MET A 94 6.00 -3.74 -3.00
N GLU A 95 7.10 -4.14 -3.65
CA GLU A 95 8.31 -4.63 -3.00
C GLU A 95 9.50 -3.69 -3.20
N THR A 96 10.29 -3.58 -2.15
CA THR A 96 11.52 -2.81 -2.11
C THR A 96 12.69 -3.76 -1.91
N GLY A 97 13.76 -3.61 -2.72
CA GLY A 97 14.94 -4.47 -2.59
C GLY A 97 15.64 -4.40 -1.22
N ASN A 98 15.44 -3.32 -0.46
CA ASN A 98 15.94 -3.15 0.90
C ASN A 98 14.85 -2.57 1.80
N PRO A 99 14.74 -2.99 3.08
CA PRO A 99 13.66 -2.53 3.97
C PRO A 99 13.60 -1.00 4.06
N LYS A 100 12.47 -0.42 3.62
CA LYS A 100 12.20 1.02 3.70
C LYS A 100 11.40 1.34 4.96
N LYS A 101 11.55 2.56 5.48
CA LYS A 101 10.67 3.08 6.54
C LYS A 101 9.32 3.48 5.96
N PHE A 102 8.26 3.42 6.77
CA PHE A 102 6.94 3.97 6.43
C PHE A 102 7.04 5.38 5.84
N SER A 103 7.73 6.29 6.53
CA SER A 103 7.87 7.69 6.10
C SER A 103 8.55 7.84 4.74
N THR A 104 9.47 6.95 4.38
CA THR A 104 10.13 6.98 3.06
C THR A 104 9.15 6.68 1.94
N VAL A 105 8.31 5.66 2.11
CA VAL A 105 7.30 5.27 1.12
C VAL A 105 6.21 6.35 1.05
N LYS A 106 5.70 6.81 2.21
CA LYS A 106 4.68 7.86 2.28
C LYS A 106 5.14 9.18 1.64
N ASN A 107 6.39 9.60 1.89
CA ASN A 107 6.94 10.82 1.28
C ASN A 107 7.11 10.69 -0.24
N ARG A 108 7.44 9.51 -0.76
CA ARG A 108 7.53 9.28 -2.21
C ARG A 108 6.14 9.41 -2.86
N LEU A 109 5.12 8.79 -2.27
CA LEU A 109 3.73 8.89 -2.73
C LEU A 109 3.22 10.33 -2.69
N ALA A 110 3.47 11.06 -1.60
CA ALA A 110 3.08 12.46 -1.50
C ALA A 110 3.73 13.33 -2.58
N LYS A 111 5.03 13.12 -2.89
CA LYS A 111 5.73 13.83 -3.98
C LYS A 111 5.18 13.48 -5.37
N ALA A 112 4.63 12.28 -5.53
CA ALA A 112 3.97 11.83 -6.75
C ALA A 112 2.50 12.29 -6.85
N GLY A 113 2.04 13.20 -6.00
CA GLY A 113 0.66 13.70 -6.02
C GLY A 113 -0.35 12.80 -5.29
N MET A 114 0.12 11.85 -4.48
CA MET A 114 -0.71 10.88 -3.74
C MET A 114 -0.58 11.02 -2.22
N PRO A 115 -0.85 12.20 -1.63
CA PRO A 115 -0.60 12.46 -0.21
C PRO A 115 -1.56 11.71 0.74
N ASP A 116 -2.72 11.30 0.27
CA ASP A 116 -3.76 10.54 0.97
C ASP A 116 -3.61 9.01 0.85
N ALA A 117 -2.60 8.51 0.11
CA ALA A 117 -2.39 7.07 -0.04
C ALA A 117 -2.17 6.38 1.31
N HIS A 118 -3.01 5.42 1.66
CA HIS A 118 -2.85 4.63 2.88
C HIS A 118 -1.83 3.53 2.61
N ILE A 119 -0.89 3.32 3.54
CA ILE A 119 0.16 2.32 3.38
C ILE A 119 0.29 1.48 4.64
N GLU A 120 0.49 0.18 4.46
CA GLU A 120 0.74 -0.77 5.53
C GLU A 120 1.89 -1.68 5.13
N PRO A 121 2.73 -2.12 6.07
CA PRO A 121 3.72 -3.15 5.75
C PRO A 121 2.98 -4.44 5.38
N ARG A 122 3.48 -5.12 4.35
CA ARG A 122 2.97 -6.43 3.92
C ARG A 122 3.08 -7.44 5.07
N GLU A 123 1.97 -8.11 5.36
CA GLU A 123 1.92 -9.28 6.23
C GLU A 123 1.89 -10.56 5.37
N GLY A 124 2.47 -11.66 5.88
CA GLY A 124 2.49 -12.95 5.18
C GLY A 124 3.61 -13.12 4.15
N THR A 125 3.32 -13.84 3.06
CA THR A 125 4.22 -14.12 1.91
C THR A 125 3.93 -13.17 0.73
N LYS A 126 4.85 -13.07 -0.24
CA LYS A 126 4.62 -12.31 -1.49
C LYS A 126 3.42 -12.89 -2.24
N ALA A 127 3.33 -14.21 -2.30
CA ALA A 127 2.21 -14.91 -2.91
C ALA A 127 0.87 -14.57 -2.22
N GLN A 128 0.84 -14.47 -0.89
CA GLN A 128 -0.37 -14.05 -0.15
C GLN A 128 -0.75 -12.60 -0.44
N ALA A 129 0.22 -11.69 -0.50
CA ALA A 129 -0.04 -10.29 -0.83
C ALA A 129 -0.50 -10.11 -2.28
N TYR A 130 0.12 -10.83 -3.20
CA TYR A 130 -0.33 -10.88 -4.59
C TYR A 130 -1.76 -11.39 -4.66
N ALA A 131 -2.06 -12.57 -4.09
CA ALA A 131 -3.42 -13.12 -4.09
C ALA A 131 -4.44 -12.18 -3.45
N TYR A 132 -4.06 -11.48 -2.38
CA TYR A 132 -4.90 -10.48 -1.73
C TYR A 132 -5.21 -9.29 -2.64
N VAL A 133 -4.21 -8.80 -3.37
CA VAL A 133 -4.35 -7.65 -4.29
C VAL A 133 -5.03 -8.04 -5.59
N THR A 134 -4.92 -9.28 -6.04
CA THR A 134 -5.47 -9.75 -7.33
C THR A 134 -6.78 -10.53 -7.19
N LYS A 135 -7.41 -10.48 -6.01
CA LYS A 135 -8.66 -11.19 -5.71
C LYS A 135 -9.78 -10.69 -6.63
N GLU A 136 -10.67 -11.56 -7.05
CA GLU A 136 -11.70 -11.21 -8.05
C GLU A 136 -12.92 -10.55 -7.42
N GLU A 137 -13.16 -10.79 -6.14
CA GLU A 137 -14.42 -10.52 -5.43
C GLU A 137 -14.80 -9.04 -5.44
N THR A 138 -13.82 -8.14 -5.41
CA THR A 138 -14.04 -6.68 -5.38
C THR A 138 -13.42 -5.99 -6.59
N ARG A 139 -12.90 -6.74 -7.57
CA ARG A 139 -12.20 -6.20 -8.74
C ARG A 139 -13.19 -5.56 -9.70
N VAL A 140 -12.94 -4.30 -10.07
CA VAL A 140 -13.80 -3.55 -10.98
C VAL A 140 -13.37 -3.69 -12.45
N ASN A 141 -12.08 -3.91 -12.69
CA ASN A 141 -11.51 -3.97 -14.04
C ASN A 141 -10.51 -5.12 -14.21
N ARG A 142 -9.33 -4.84 -14.78
CA ARG A 142 -8.21 -5.77 -14.88
C ARG A 142 -7.17 -5.51 -13.80
N THR A 143 -6.46 -6.55 -13.41
CA THR A 143 -5.22 -6.42 -12.64
C THR A 143 -4.09 -5.88 -13.54
N ILE A 144 -3.29 -4.97 -12.99
CA ILE A 144 -2.08 -4.42 -13.61
C ILE A 144 -0.87 -4.97 -12.86
N GLU A 145 0.07 -5.50 -13.62
CA GLU A 145 1.24 -6.21 -13.12
C GLU A 145 2.48 -5.63 -13.77
N ILE A 146 3.36 -4.98 -12.99
CA ILE A 146 4.57 -4.35 -13.51
C ILE A 146 5.78 -4.77 -12.69
N ASN A 147 6.78 -5.31 -13.38
CA ASN A 147 8.06 -5.71 -12.78
C ASN A 147 7.86 -6.63 -11.56
N ILE A 148 6.86 -7.51 -11.56
CA ILE A 148 6.64 -8.47 -10.49
C ILE A 148 7.86 -9.40 -10.44
N GLY A 149 8.89 -9.01 -9.70
CA GLY A 149 10.01 -9.88 -9.37
C GLY A 149 9.44 -11.17 -8.78
N GLU A 150 10.09 -12.30 -9.03
CA GLU A 150 9.54 -13.64 -8.78
C GLU A 150 8.62 -13.67 -7.56
N ALA A 151 7.31 -13.74 -7.78
CA ALA A 151 6.32 -13.86 -6.70
C ALA A 151 6.55 -15.14 -5.86
N ASN A 152 7.38 -16.05 -6.38
CA ASN A 152 7.86 -17.30 -5.77
C ASN A 152 9.30 -17.20 -5.21
N GLY A 153 9.94 -16.03 -5.24
CA GLY A 153 11.28 -15.83 -4.69
C GLY A 153 11.29 -15.90 -3.16
N PRO A 154 12.47 -16.05 -2.52
CA PRO A 154 12.58 -16.18 -1.07
C PRO A 154 11.81 -15.06 -0.35
N ASP A 155 11.01 -15.49 0.63
CA ASP A 155 10.04 -14.69 1.34
C ASP A 155 10.55 -14.39 2.75
N ASP A 156 11.13 -13.21 2.95
CA ASP A 156 11.75 -12.86 4.24
C ASP A 156 10.73 -12.53 5.34
N ASN A 157 9.45 -12.43 4.98
CA ASN A 157 8.34 -12.18 5.92
C ASN A 157 7.57 -13.45 6.30
N GLY A 158 7.96 -14.61 5.76
CA GLY A 158 7.50 -15.91 6.25
C GLY A 158 8.16 -16.21 7.60
N LYS A 159 7.59 -15.68 8.68
CA LYS A 159 7.82 -16.23 10.02
C LYS A 159 7.08 -17.54 10.20
#